data_AF-A0A9W7DNE0-F1
#
_entry.id   AF-A0A9W7DNE0-F1
#
_cell.length_a   1.000
_cell.length_b   1.000
_cell.length_c   1.000
_cell.angle_alpha   90.00
_cell.angle_beta   90.00
_cell.angle_gamma   90.00
#
_symmetry.space_group_name_H-M   'P 1'
#
loop_
_entity.id
_entity.type
_entity.pdbx_description
1 polymer ?
#
loop_
_entity_poly.entity_id
_entity_poly.type
_entity_poly.pdbx_seq_one_letter_code
_entity_poly.pdbx_strand_id
1 'polypeptide(L)'
;MLSSLPRTVLKSSRLLSSLAGSTSTQTSSVLRHKLSRLPSTSLSEEVKKAMSLDNASRSERVKFQAASAIAEFQREEGDTGSTPVQIASLTVKIDSLASHCAINKKDNHNKR
;
A
#
# COMPACT_ATOMS: atom_id res chain seq x y z
N MET A 1 -2.08 -47.86 35.51
CA MET A 1 -3.22 -47.81 34.56
C MET A 1 -3.63 -46.36 34.42
N LEU A 2 -3.18 -45.66 33.37
CA LEU A 2 -3.80 -44.48 32.75
C LEU A 2 -2.86 -44.03 31.62
N SER A 3 -3.01 -44.72 30.49
CA SER A 3 -2.32 -44.50 29.23
C SER A 3 -2.80 -43.21 28.57
N SER A 4 -1.83 -42.45 28.04
CA SER A 4 -1.87 -41.52 26.91
C SER A 4 -3.22 -41.38 26.18
N LEU A 5 -3.81 -40.18 26.24
CA LEU A 5 -4.94 -39.79 25.40
C LEU A 5 -4.43 -39.25 24.04
N PRO A 6 -4.89 -39.76 22.89
CA PRO A 6 -4.53 -39.21 21.59
C PRO A 6 -5.32 -37.92 21.29
N ARG A 7 -4.61 -36.81 21.01
CA ARG A 7 -5.19 -35.60 20.41
C ARG A 7 -5.40 -35.83 18.91
N THR A 8 -6.56 -36.32 18.52
CA THR A 8 -7.00 -36.33 17.13
C THR A 8 -7.72 -35.02 16.79
N VAL A 9 -7.11 -34.24 15.90
CA VAL A 9 -7.69 -33.00 15.36
C VAL A 9 -8.82 -33.37 14.40
N LEU A 10 -10.04 -32.96 14.74
CA LEU A 10 -11.20 -32.97 13.85
C LEU A 10 -10.92 -32.04 12.66
N LYS A 11 -10.52 -32.59 11.51
CA LYS A 11 -10.50 -31.87 10.23
C LYS A 11 -11.93 -31.85 9.67
N SER A 12 -12.70 -30.87 10.11
CA SER A 12 -14.01 -30.56 9.52
C SER A 12 -13.89 -29.42 8.52
N SER A 13 -14.64 -29.56 7.43
CA SER A 13 -15.05 -28.51 6.50
C SER A 13 -13.98 -27.93 5.56
N ARG A 14 -14.04 -28.35 4.29
CA ARG A 14 -14.43 -27.48 3.15
C ARG A 14 -14.17 -28.21 1.83
N LEU A 15 -15.16 -28.99 1.41
CA LEU A 15 -15.50 -29.08 -0.01
C LEU A 15 -16.44 -27.90 -0.31
N LEU A 16 -16.32 -27.33 -1.52
CA LEU A 16 -17.08 -26.21 -2.12
C LEU A 16 -16.44 -24.81 -2.05
N SER A 17 -15.53 -24.54 -2.97
CA SER A 17 -15.45 -23.21 -3.61
C SER A 17 -14.99 -23.34 -5.07
N SER A 18 -15.74 -24.14 -5.83
CA SER A 18 -15.89 -23.93 -7.28
C SER A 18 -16.94 -22.83 -7.46
N LEU A 19 -16.50 -21.56 -7.46
CA LEU A 19 -17.16 -20.42 -8.11
C LEU A 19 -16.29 -19.17 -7.94
N ALA A 20 -15.37 -18.94 -8.88
CA ALA A 20 -14.77 -17.61 -9.06
C ALA A 20 -14.47 -17.40 -10.55
N GLY A 21 -15.48 -17.66 -11.39
CA GLY A 21 -15.61 -16.96 -12.65
C GLY A 21 -16.03 -15.52 -12.35
N SER A 22 -15.36 -14.58 -13.02
CA SER A 22 -15.57 -13.13 -13.05
C SER A 22 -15.48 -12.36 -11.73
N THR A 23 -14.28 -11.85 -11.43
CA THR A 23 -14.15 -10.49 -10.88
C THR A 23 -13.09 -9.75 -11.68
N SER A 24 -13.53 -8.84 -12.55
CA SER A 24 -12.68 -7.78 -13.08
C SER A 24 -12.03 -7.04 -11.91
N THR A 25 -10.72 -7.08 -11.79
CA THR A 25 -10.01 -5.95 -11.19
C THR A 25 -9.55 -5.07 -12.33
N GLN A 26 -10.42 -4.14 -12.72
CA GLN A 26 -9.94 -2.85 -13.19
C GLN A 26 -9.06 -2.30 -12.06
N THR A 27 -7.77 -2.62 -12.08
CA THR A 27 -6.80 -1.92 -11.25
C THR A 27 -6.74 -0.52 -11.82
N SER A 28 -7.49 0.40 -11.22
CA SER A 28 -7.32 1.83 -11.43
C SER A 28 -5.93 2.21 -10.89
N SER A 29 -4.88 1.85 -11.61
CA SER A 29 -3.50 2.15 -11.23
C SER A 29 -3.29 3.65 -11.46
N VAL A 30 -3.07 4.38 -10.38
CA VAL A 30 -2.77 5.81 -10.49
C VAL A 30 -1.44 5.97 -11.24
N LEU A 31 -1.44 6.83 -12.25
CA LEU A 31 -0.27 7.13 -13.06
C LEU A 31 0.68 8.08 -12.32
N ARG A 32 1.98 7.81 -12.42
CA ARG A 32 3.04 8.66 -11.88
C ARG A 32 3.13 10.00 -12.60
N HIS A 33 3.89 10.93 -12.03
CA HIS A 33 4.26 12.21 -12.67
C HIS A 33 3.09 13.07 -13.18
N LYS A 34 1.93 12.99 -12.51
CA LYS A 34 0.70 13.72 -12.87
C LYS A 34 0.22 13.42 -14.30
N LEU A 35 0.59 12.27 -14.86
CA LEU A 35 0.22 11.87 -16.21
C LEU A 35 -1.28 11.57 -16.37
N SER A 36 -1.99 11.42 -15.24
CA SER A 36 -3.45 11.31 -15.19
C SER A 36 -4.20 12.56 -15.68
N ARG A 37 -3.52 13.72 -15.79
CA ARG A 37 -4.11 14.96 -16.33
C ARG A 37 -4.16 15.01 -17.86
N LEU A 38 -3.49 14.10 -18.56
CA LEU A 38 -3.43 14.08 -20.03
C LEU A 38 -4.65 13.37 -20.64
N PRO A 39 -5.07 13.75 -21.86
CA PRO A 39 -6.14 13.05 -22.56
C PRO A 39 -5.74 11.59 -22.84
N SER A 40 -6.69 10.67 -22.65
CA SER A 40 -6.47 9.22 -22.68
C SER A 40 -5.99 8.65 -24.02
N THR A 41 -6.12 9.42 -25.11
CA THR A 41 -5.69 9.09 -26.47
C THR A 41 -4.19 9.21 -26.71
N SER A 42 -3.47 9.88 -25.81
CA SER A 42 -2.06 10.23 -25.99
C SER A 42 -1.08 9.11 -25.63
N LEU A 43 -1.53 8.07 -24.91
CA LEU A 43 -0.66 7.03 -24.38
C LEU A 43 -1.18 5.64 -24.74
N SER A 44 -0.28 4.77 -25.22
CA SER A 44 -0.56 3.35 -25.37
C SER A 44 -0.76 2.68 -24.01
N GLU A 45 -1.52 1.58 -23.99
CA GLU A 45 -1.78 0.81 -22.76
C GLU A 45 -0.50 0.28 -22.11
N GLU A 46 0.52 -0.04 -22.90
CA GLU A 46 1.84 -0.43 -22.41
C GLU A 46 2.54 0.69 -21.64
N VAL A 47 2.47 1.93 -22.15
CA VAL A 47 3.05 3.09 -21.47
C VAL A 47 2.29 3.42 -20.20
N LYS A 48 0.95 3.30 -20.20
CA LYS A 48 0.14 3.44 -18.98
C LYS A 48 0.53 2.42 -17.91
N LYS A 49 0.75 1.17 -18.32
CA LYS A 49 1.26 0.11 -17.43
C LYS A 49 2.66 0.43 -16.91
N ALA A 50 3.57 0.88 -17.77
CA ALA A 50 4.92 1.26 -17.37
C ALA A 50 4.93 2.44 -16.37
N MET A 51 4.04 3.41 -16.58
CA MET A 51 3.89 4.61 -15.75
C MET A 51 2.97 4.42 -14.52
N SER A 52 2.48 3.21 -14.28
CA SER A 52 1.69 2.89 -13.09
C SER A 52 2.52 3.02 -11.80
N LEU A 53 1.87 3.40 -10.70
CA LEU A 53 2.51 3.49 -9.38
C LEU A 53 3.15 2.18 -8.90
N ASP A 54 2.68 1.02 -9.39
CA ASP A 54 3.25 -0.29 -9.04
C ASP A 54 4.71 -0.41 -9.48
N ASN A 55 5.09 0.28 -10.56
CA ASN A 55 6.45 0.36 -11.06
C ASN A 55 7.24 1.55 -10.48
N ALA A 56 6.67 2.28 -9.52
CA ALA A 56 7.33 3.44 -8.92
C ALA A 56 8.45 3.05 -7.95
N SER A 57 9.45 3.93 -7.83
CA SER A 57 10.46 3.80 -6.79
C SER A 57 9.83 3.85 -5.40
N ARG A 58 10.44 3.20 -4.40
CA ARG A 58 9.94 3.21 -3.01
C ARG A 58 9.66 4.63 -2.51
N SER A 59 10.60 5.55 -2.75
CA SER A 59 10.49 6.95 -2.34
C SER A 59 9.31 7.66 -2.98
N GLU A 60 8.99 7.34 -4.24
CA GLU A 60 7.82 7.91 -4.91
C GLU A 60 6.50 7.38 -4.37
N ARG A 61 6.41 6.07 -4.09
CA ARG A 61 5.21 5.47 -3.48
C ARG A 61 4.91 6.11 -2.13
N VAL A 62 5.93 6.29 -1.30
CA VAL A 62 5.80 6.95 0.01
C VAL A 62 5.40 8.42 -0.14
N LYS A 63 5.99 9.15 -1.10
CA LYS A 63 5.59 10.54 -1.39
C LYS A 63 4.13 10.64 -1.83
N PHE A 64 3.68 9.72 -2.68
CA PHE A 64 2.29 9.68 -3.14
C PHE A 64 1.32 9.39 -1.98
N GLN A 65 1.62 8.40 -1.14
CA GLN A 65 0.80 8.07 0.03
C GLN A 65 0.73 9.25 1.01
N ALA A 66 1.87 9.92 1.27
CA ALA A 66 1.91 11.09 2.14
C ALA A 66 1.07 12.24 1.54
N ALA A 67 1.13 12.47 0.22
CA ALA A 67 0.32 13.48 -0.44
C ALA A 67 -1.19 13.17 -0.36
N SER A 68 -1.59 11.90 -0.49
CA SER A 68 -2.98 11.47 -0.29
C SER A 68 -3.45 11.75 1.14
N ALA A 69 -2.64 11.38 2.14
CA ALA A 69 -2.95 11.62 3.55
C ALA A 69 -3.04 13.13 3.85
N ILE A 70 -2.15 13.96 3.30
CA ILE A 70 -2.23 15.43 3.44
C ILE A 70 -3.55 15.95 2.86
N ALA A 71 -3.95 15.50 1.67
CA ALA A 71 -5.19 15.93 1.03
C ALA A 71 -6.45 15.54 1.84
N GLU A 72 -6.40 14.46 2.62
CA GLU A 72 -7.50 14.02 3.49
C GLU A 72 -7.64 14.85 4.77
N PHE A 73 -6.52 15.33 5.32
CA PHE A 73 -6.48 16.01 6.63
C PHE A 73 -6.26 17.53 6.55
N GLN A 74 -5.98 18.08 5.36
CA GLN A 74 -5.83 19.51 5.14
C GLN A 74 -7.15 20.24 5.38
N ARG A 75 -7.09 21.40 6.05
CA ARG A 75 -8.28 22.25 6.27
C ARG A 75 -8.57 23.15 5.08
N GLU A 76 -7.50 23.62 4.44
CA GLU A 76 -7.53 24.49 3.28
C GLU A 76 -6.55 23.95 2.24
N GLU A 77 -6.72 24.36 0.98
CA GLU A 77 -5.81 23.95 -0.08
C GLU A 77 -4.38 24.45 0.21
N GLY A 78 -3.44 23.52 0.31
CA GLY A 78 -2.03 23.84 0.59
C GLY A 78 -1.66 23.93 2.07
N ASP A 79 -2.59 23.63 2.98
CA ASP A 79 -2.28 23.51 4.41
C ASP A 79 -1.26 22.39 4.65
N THR A 80 -0.04 22.79 5.01
CA THR A 80 1.08 21.89 5.35
C THR A 80 1.49 22.03 6.82
N GLY A 81 0.94 23.04 7.51
CA GLY A 81 1.37 23.47 8.84
C GLY A 81 0.48 22.96 9.98
N SER A 82 -0.75 22.55 9.68
CA SER A 82 -1.66 22.10 10.72
C SER A 82 -1.21 20.80 11.36
N THR A 83 -1.47 20.68 12.66
CA THR A 83 -1.20 19.48 13.45
C THR A 83 -1.74 18.19 12.81
N PRO A 84 -3.00 18.10 12.32
CA PRO A 84 -3.50 16.87 11.71
C PRO A 84 -2.75 16.51 10.42
N VAL A 85 -2.42 17.48 9.57
CA VAL A 85 -1.65 17.25 8.33
C VAL A 85 -0.23 16.75 8.64
N GLN A 86 0.44 17.36 9.61
CA GLN A 86 1.77 16.95 10.02
C GLN A 86 1.77 15.53 10.59
N ILE A 87 0.79 15.20 11.44
CA ILE A 87 0.62 13.85 11.98
C ILE A 87 0.44 12.86 10.83
N ALA A 88 -0.49 13.12 9.92
CA ALA A 88 -0.76 12.23 8.78
C ALA A 88 0.49 11.98 7.91
N SER A 89 1.23 13.05 7.58
CA SER A 89 2.47 12.97 6.81
C SER A 89 3.57 12.18 7.53
N LEU A 90 3.72 12.38 8.85
CA LEU A 90 4.69 11.67 9.67
C LEU A 90 4.33 10.20 9.84
N THR A 91 3.05 9.87 10.04
CA THR A 91 2.57 8.49 10.16
C THR A 91 2.98 7.67 8.94
N VAL A 92 2.72 8.16 7.72
CA VAL A 92 3.10 7.45 6.49
C VAL A 92 4.62 7.23 6.40
N LYS A 93 5.42 8.22 6.82
CA LYS A 93 6.89 8.09 6.82
C LYS A 93 7.37 7.08 7.86
N ILE A 94 6.80 7.12 9.06
CA ILE A 94 7.11 6.21 10.17
C ILE A 94 6.79 4.77 9.77
N ASP A 95 5.62 4.51 9.19
CA ASP A 95 5.23 3.15 8.77
C ASP A 95 6.18 2.58 7.71
N SER A 96 6.63 3.43 6.79
CA SER A 96 7.66 3.05 5.81
C SER A 96 8.98 2.74 6.49
N LEU A 97 9.48 3.62 7.37
CA LEU A 97 10.74 3.40 8.09
C LEU A 97 10.69 2.17 9.00
N ALA A 98 9.58 1.95 9.71
CA ALA A 98 9.35 0.78 10.53
C ALA A 98 9.48 -0.51 9.71
N SER A 99 8.84 -0.56 8.54
CA SER A 99 8.95 -1.68 7.60
C SER A 99 10.38 -1.86 7.07
N HIS A 100 11.12 -0.77 6.84
CA HIS A 100 12.53 -0.82 6.42
C HIS A 100 13.43 -1.38 7.52
N CYS A 101 13.31 -0.89 8.74
CA CYS A 101 14.10 -1.30 9.90
C CYS A 101 13.80 -2.74 10.33
N ALA A 102 12.57 -3.23 10.13
CA ALA A 102 12.20 -4.62 10.38
C ALA A 102 13.01 -5.61 9.52
N ILE A 103 13.26 -5.24 8.26
CA ILE A 103 14.10 -6.01 7.32
C ILE A 103 15.59 -5.75 7.62
N ASN A 104 15.96 -4.48 7.83
CA ASN A 104 17.35 -4.03 8.00
C ASN A 104 17.70 -3.81 9.47
N LYS A 105 17.80 -4.89 10.23
CA LYS A 105 17.99 -4.84 11.69
C LYS A 105 19.28 -4.15 12.16
N LYS A 106 20.29 -4.03 11.29
CA LYS A 106 21.60 -3.45 11.62
C LYS A 106 21.72 -1.96 11.30
N ASP A 107 20.69 -1.37 10.69
CA ASP A 107 20.68 0.05 10.37
C ASP A 107 20.27 0.88 11.59
N ASN A 108 21.27 1.33 12.36
CA ASN A 108 21.05 2.13 13.56
C ASN A 108 20.82 3.62 13.26
N HIS A 109 21.19 4.09 12.07
CA HIS A 109 20.99 5.49 11.70
C HIS A 109 19.51 5.76 11.46
N ASN A 110 18.85 4.88 10.71
CA ASN A 110 17.42 4.98 10.43
C ASN A 110 16.51 4.58 11.61
N LYS A 111 17.09 3.99 12.67
CA LYS A 111 16.35 3.57 13.87
C LYS A 111 16.29 4.65 14.97
N ARG A 112 17.22 5.60 14.95
CA ARG A 112 17.31 6.70 15.93
C ARG A 112 16.33 7.83 15.59
#